data_AF-A0A9P4VNI8-F1
#
_entry.id   AF-A0A9P4VNI8-F1
#
_cell.length_a   1.000
_cell.length_b   1.000
_cell.length_c   1.000
_cell.angle_alpha   90.00
_cell.angle_beta   90.00
_cell.angle_gamma   90.00
#
_symmetry.space_group_name_H-M   'P 1'
#
loop_
_entity.id
_entity.type
_entity.pdbx_description
1 polymer ?
#
loop_
_entity_poly.entity_id
_entity_poly.type
_entity_poly.pdbx_seq_one_letter_code
_entity_poly.pdbx_strand_id
1 'polypeptide(L)'
;MTPIETALESLKLQDIPNITQTAREYNCDRTTLSRRFRNVTVSRQVAIENSKLMTEAQSKTLIKYINRLTDRAFPPTPATVRNL
;
A
#
# COMPACT_ATOMS: atom_id res chain seq x y z
N MET A 1 7.46 2.27 12.77
CA MET A 1 6.24 1.50 13.07
C MET A 1 5.27 2.42 13.79
N THR A 2 4.05 2.58 13.29
CA THR A 2 3.03 3.40 13.97
C THR A 2 2.42 2.61 15.14
N PRO A 3 1.89 3.27 16.20
CA PRO A 3 1.27 2.59 17.33
C PRO A 3 0.12 1.64 16.93
N ILE A 4 -0.54 1.94 15.81
CA ILE A 4 -1.63 1.12 15.26
C ILE A 4 -1.10 -0.16 14.61
N GLU A 5 0.05 -0.12 13.94
CA GLU A 5 0.66 -1.31 13.32
C GLU A 5 1.12 -2.30 14.38
N THR A 6 1.77 -1.82 15.44
CA THR A 6 2.20 -2.65 16.57
C THR A 6 1.01 -3.24 17.32
N ALA A 7 -0.08 -2.47 17.48
CA ALA A 7 -1.31 -2.97 18.08
C ALA A 7 -2.03 -4.03 17.22
N LEU A 8 -1.93 -3.95 15.89
CA LEU A 8 -2.49 -4.97 14.99
C LEU A 8 -1.71 -6.27 15.06
N GLU A 9 -0.38 -6.20 15.17
CA GLU A 9 0.47 -7.38 15.32
C GLU A 9 0.21 -8.10 16.63
N SER A 10 0.11 -7.36 17.75
CA SER A 10 -0.22 -7.95 19.05
C SER A 10 -1.60 -8.60 19.05
N LEU A 11 -2.60 -7.98 18.39
CA LEU A 11 -3.93 -8.55 18.23
C LEU A 11 -3.96 -9.84 17.41
N LYS A 12 -3.10 -9.99 16.39
CA LYS A 12 -3.01 -11.21 15.58
C LYS A 12 -2.39 -12.39 16.33
N LEU A 13 -1.61 -12.12 17.37
CA LEU A 13 -0.98 -13.14 18.22
C LEU A 13 -1.92 -13.64 19.35
N GLN A 14 -3.03 -12.96 19.59
CA GLN A 14 -4.00 -13.35 20.63
C GLN A 14 -4.99 -14.39 20.08
N ASP A 15 -5.22 -15.46 20.85
CA ASP A 15 -6.26 -16.47 20.56
C ASP A 15 -7.67 -15.87 20.59
N ILE A 16 -7.90 -14.93 21.52
CA ILE A 16 -9.13 -14.17 21.65
C ILE A 16 -8.78 -12.67 21.52
N PRO A 17 -9.09 -12.02 20.40
CA PRO A 17 -8.65 -10.64 20.15
C PRO A 17 -9.33 -9.63 21.09
N ASN A 18 -8.57 -9.02 22.00
CA ASN A 18 -9.07 -7.96 22.88
C ASN A 18 -8.65 -6.57 22.38
N ILE A 19 -9.49 -5.99 21.51
CA ILE A 19 -9.23 -4.68 20.87
C ILE A 19 -9.18 -3.53 21.89
N THR A 20 -9.97 -3.60 22.96
CA THR A 20 -10.08 -2.48 23.92
C THR A 20 -8.82 -2.38 24.79
N GLN A 21 -8.31 -3.52 25.24
CA GLN A 21 -7.10 -3.56 26.04
C GLN A 21 -5.87 -3.16 25.21
N THR A 22 -5.70 -3.76 24.04
CA THR A 22 -4.58 -3.41 23.13
C THR A 22 -4.63 -1.94 22.70
N ALA A 23 -5.81 -1.37 22.44
CA ALA A 23 -5.92 0.06 22.14
C ALA A 23 -5.39 0.95 23.28
N ARG A 24 -5.63 0.56 24.54
CA ARG A 24 -5.11 1.29 25.72
C ARG A 24 -3.60 1.11 25.89
N GLU A 25 -3.10 -0.11 25.74
CA GLU A 25 -1.66 -0.43 25.86
C GLU A 25 -0.81 0.35 24.85
N TYR A 26 -1.29 0.44 23.61
CA TYR A 26 -0.58 1.13 22.52
C TYR A 26 -1.04 2.58 22.33
N ASN A 27 -1.88 3.11 23.24
CA ASN A 27 -2.43 4.47 23.21
C ASN A 27 -2.98 4.87 21.82
N CYS A 28 -3.76 3.99 21.20
CA CYS A 28 -4.38 4.24 19.89
C CYS A 28 -5.91 4.22 19.99
N ASP A 29 -6.58 4.85 19.02
CA ASP A 29 -8.03 4.87 19.01
C ASP A 29 -8.62 3.47 18.75
N ARG A 30 -9.45 3.00 19.68
CA ARG A 30 -10.09 1.69 19.65
C ARG A 30 -10.96 1.49 18.40
N THR A 31 -11.64 2.55 17.92
CA THR A 31 -12.48 2.42 16.72
C THR A 31 -11.65 2.23 15.46
N THR A 32 -10.55 2.98 15.35
CA THR A 32 -9.59 2.88 14.26
C THR A 32 -8.92 1.52 14.24
N LEU A 33 -8.47 1.03 15.41
CA LEU A 33 -7.86 -0.30 15.55
C LEU A 33 -8.83 -1.42 15.13
N SER A 34 -10.08 -1.34 15.60
CA SER A 34 -11.12 -2.32 15.24
C SER A 34 -11.42 -2.34 13.72
N ARG A 35 -11.55 -1.16 13.09
CA ARG A 35 -11.77 -1.08 11.64
C ARG A 35 -10.61 -1.66 10.83
N ARG A 36 -9.36 -1.39 11.24
CA ARG A 36 -8.18 -1.98 10.60
C ARG A 36 -8.09 -3.48 10.79
N PHE A 37 -8.39 -3.99 11.99
CA PHE A 37 -8.34 -5.43 12.26
C PHE A 37 -9.36 -6.21 11.42
N ARG A 38 -10.53 -5.63 11.18
CA ARG A 38 -11.57 -6.18 10.30
C ARG A 38 -11.35 -5.90 8.81
N ASN A 39 -10.19 -5.36 8.42
CA ASN A 39 -9.86 -4.98 7.05
C ASN A 39 -10.82 -3.96 6.41
N VAL A 40 -11.59 -3.20 7.20
CA VAL A 40 -12.46 -2.13 6.70
C VAL A 40 -11.63 -0.94 6.22
N THR A 41 -10.49 -0.69 6.87
CA THR A 41 -9.56 0.37 6.48
C THR A 41 -8.14 -0.18 6.32
N VAL A 42 -7.47 0.22 5.24
CA VAL A 42 -6.08 -0.16 4.92
C VAL A 42 -5.13 0.99 5.17
N SER A 43 -3.82 0.72 5.23
CA SER A 43 -2.83 1.79 5.46
C SER A 43 -2.90 2.80 4.31
N ARG A 44 -2.50 4.04 4.55
CA ARG A 44 -2.52 5.06 3.48
C ARG A 44 -1.69 4.61 2.27
N GLN A 45 -0.55 3.98 2.52
CA GLN A 45 0.30 3.46 1.45
C GLN A 45 -0.41 2.38 0.65
N VAL A 46 -1.03 1.40 1.31
CA VAL A 46 -1.78 0.34 0.64
C VAL A 46 -2.98 0.89 -0.13
N ALA A 47 -3.69 1.88 0.43
CA ALA A 47 -4.78 2.56 -0.28
C ALA A 47 -4.29 3.23 -1.57
N ILE A 48 -3.15 3.91 -1.51
CA ILE A 48 -2.52 4.56 -2.66
C ILE A 48 -2.06 3.53 -3.68
N GLU A 49 -1.44 2.43 -3.26
CA GLU A 49 -1.04 1.37 -4.20
C GLU A 49 -2.26 0.70 -4.86
N ASN A 50 -3.32 0.42 -4.09
CA ASN A 50 -4.55 -0.17 -4.60
C ASN A 50 -5.33 0.75 -5.54
N SER A 51 -5.17 2.08 -5.42
CA SER A 51 -5.82 3.05 -6.30
C SER A 51 -5.06 3.27 -7.61
N LYS A 52 -3.82 2.80 -7.72
CA LYS A 52 -3.05 2.88 -8.97
C LYS A 52 -3.51 1.80 -9.94
N LEU A 53 -3.60 2.19 -11.22
CA LEU A 53 -3.91 1.25 -12.31
C LEU A 53 -2.73 0.31 -12.62
N MET A 54 -1.51 0.79 -12.42
CA MET A 54 -0.29 0.04 -12.67
C MET A 54 0.48 -0.17 -11.39
N THR A 55 1.06 -1.37 -11.25
CA THR A 55 2.02 -1.66 -10.19
C THR A 55 3.27 -0.80 -10.34
N GLU A 56 4.02 -0.63 -9.25
CA GLU A 56 5.30 0.07 -9.27
C GLU A 56 6.30 -0.57 -10.26
N ALA A 57 6.31 -1.91 -10.33
CA ALA A 57 7.16 -2.65 -11.25
C ALA A 57 6.82 -2.39 -12.73
N GLN A 58 5.52 -2.38 -13.06
CA GLN A 58 5.05 -2.03 -14.41
C GLN A 58 5.43 -0.59 -14.76
N SER A 59 5.24 0.35 -13.83
CA SER A 59 5.61 1.76 -14.03
C SER A 59 7.10 1.94 -14.27
N LYS A 60 7.96 1.26 -13.49
CA LYS A 60 9.42 1.27 -13.70
C LYS A 60 9.83 0.71 -15.06
N THR A 61 9.19 -0.38 -15.48
CA THR A 61 9.44 -1.00 -16.78
C THR A 61 9.07 -0.05 -17.92
N LEU A 62 7.92 0.62 -17.80
CA LEU A 62 7.46 1.62 -18.76
C LEU A 62 8.42 2.81 -18.85
N ILE A 63 8.82 3.38 -17.70
CA ILE A 63 9.80 4.48 -17.64
C ILE A 63 11.11 4.07 -18.29
N LYS A 64 11.63 2.87 -17.99
CA LYS A 64 12.87 2.36 -18.58
C LYS A 64 12.77 2.23 -20.10
N TYR A 65 11.63 1.79 -20.61
CA TYR A 65 11.40 1.68 -22.05
C TYR A 65 11.31 3.06 -22.72
N ILE A 66 10.56 3.99 -22.12
CA ILE A 66 10.46 5.38 -22.58
C ILE A 66 11.85 6.01 -22.66
N ASN A 67 12.65 5.89 -21.60
CA ASN A 67 14.01 6.42 -21.57
C ASN A 67 14.89 5.78 -22.65
N ARG A 68 14.80 4.46 -22.85
CA ARG A 68 15.54 3.76 -23.92
C ARG A 68 15.17 4.27 -25.32
N LEU A 69 13.93 4.65 -25.56
CA LEU A 69 13.51 5.23 -26.84
C LEU A 69 14.07 6.64 -27.00
N THR A 70 13.94 7.48 -25.97
CA THR A 70 14.45 8.87 -26.01
C THR A 70 15.96 8.92 -26.17
N ASP A 71 16.71 8.03 -25.51
CA ASP A 71 18.16 7.92 -25.64
C ASP A 71 18.61 7.57 -27.07
N ARG A 72 17.73 6.92 -27.84
CA ARG A 72 17.95 6.56 -29.24
C ARG A 72 17.40 7.60 -30.22
N ALA A 73 17.03 8.78 -29.73
CA ALA A 73 16.34 9.82 -30.49
C ALA A 73 15.02 9.36 -31.14
N PHE A 74 14.41 8.29 -30.64
CA PHE A 74 13.08 7.85 -31.06
C PHE A 74 12.03 8.44 -30.12
N PRO A 75 11.06 9.21 -30.63
CA PRO A 75 10.00 9.75 -29.78
C PRO A 75 9.10 8.60 -29.28
N PRO A 76 8.86 8.48 -27.96
CA PRO A 76 7.91 7.52 -27.42
C PRO A 76 6.49 7.95 -27.81
N THR A 77 5.87 7.23 -28.74
CA THR A 77 4.47 7.53 -29.15
C THR A 77 3.47 6.77 -28.25
N PRO A 78 2.25 7.29 -28.05
CA PRO A 78 1.23 6.60 -27.26
C PRO A 78 0.91 5.17 -27.76
N ALA A 79 0.99 4.94 -29.08
CA ALA A 79 0.79 3.62 -29.68
C ALA A 79 1.91 2.65 -29.27
N THR A 80 3.16 3.10 -29.26
CA THR A 80 4.31 2.29 -28.84
C THR A 80 4.25 1.98 -27.34
N VAL A 81 3.83 2.95 -26.52
CA VAL A 81 3.69 2.81 -25.06
C VAL A 81 2.54 1.86 -24.70
N ARG A 82 1.47 1.82 -25.50
CA ARG A 82 0.29 0.96 -25.27
C ARG A 82 0.52 -0.52 -25.59
N ASN A 83 1.45 -0.83 -26.48
CA ASN A 83 1.72 -2.19 -26.97
C ASN A 83 2.86 -2.91 -26.23
N LEU A 84 3.22 -2.42 -25.03
CA LEU A 84 4.25 -2.99 -24.15
C LEU A 84 3.72 -4.07 -23.22
#